data_AF-A0A8H3URA7-F1
#
_entry.id   AF-A0A8H3URA7-F1
#
_cell.length_a   1.000
_cell.length_b   1.000
_cell.length_c   1.000
_cell.angle_alpha   90.00
_cell.angle_beta   90.00
_cell.angle_gamma   90.00
#
_symmetry.space_group_name_H-M   'P 1'
#
loop_
_entity.id
_entity.type
_entity.pdbx_description
1 polymer ?
#
loop_
_entity_poly.entity_id
_entity_poly.type
_entity_poly.pdbx_seq_one_letter_code
_entity_poly.pdbx_strand_id
1 'polypeptide(L)'
;MREKHVDCMFVLQPEEVYAFLQPGTEIYDSYARALFIRFLQNSPGYSECLHCGQGHLYDHPCSDAKRRCLNDKCQKYTCGVHNIPWHEGQSCQEYDADTSRDKDKHTIDNKLSMQRIQGESKACPGCHKMIFRQGDDGYDGCEHMTCEFTLQLATSWEEG
;
A
#
# COMPACT_ATOMS: atom_id res chain seq x y z
N MET A 1 -16.23 7.75 -39.88
CA MET A 1 -15.16 8.26 -38.99
C MET A 1 -15.81 8.94 -37.81
N ARG A 2 -15.72 8.35 -36.62
CA ARG A 2 -15.90 9.05 -35.34
C ARG A 2 -14.73 8.66 -34.48
N GLU A 3 -14.10 9.68 -33.95
CA GLU A 3 -12.74 9.67 -33.46
C GLU A 3 -12.59 8.75 -32.24
N LYS A 4 -11.40 8.17 -32.14
CA LYS A 4 -10.95 7.42 -30.98
C LYS A 4 -11.08 8.34 -29.77
N HIS A 5 -11.82 7.91 -28.75
CA HIS A 5 -11.82 8.59 -27.46
C HIS A 5 -10.43 8.39 -26.84
N VAL A 6 -9.53 9.34 -27.12
CA VAL A 6 -8.19 9.37 -26.57
C VAL A 6 -8.32 9.75 -25.10
N ASP A 7 -8.14 8.75 -24.24
CA ASP A 7 -7.66 8.86 -22.86
C ASP A 7 -7.80 10.25 -22.22
N CYS A 8 -8.96 10.50 -21.59
CA CYS A 8 -9.23 11.72 -20.88
C CYS A 8 -8.66 11.62 -19.45
N MET A 9 -7.36 11.88 -19.29
CA MET A 9 -6.79 12.25 -17.99
C MET A 9 -7.07 13.74 -17.73
N PHE A 10 -8.34 14.08 -17.50
CA PHE A 10 -8.72 15.42 -17.03
C PHE A 10 -8.71 15.44 -15.51
N VAL A 11 -7.82 16.24 -14.93
CA VAL A 11 -7.75 16.44 -13.47
C VAL A 11 -8.53 17.70 -13.12
N LEU A 12 -9.66 17.52 -12.44
CA LEU A 12 -10.49 18.62 -11.95
C LEU A 12 -9.76 19.42 -10.87
N GLN A 13 -9.82 20.74 -10.98
CA GLN A 13 -9.42 21.66 -9.91
C GLN A 13 -10.42 21.61 -8.74
N PRO A 14 -10.00 21.94 -7.52
CA PRO A 14 -10.88 22.00 -6.36
C PRO A 14 -12.19 22.76 -6.58
N GLU A 15 -12.11 23.91 -7.24
CA GLU A 15 -13.25 24.77 -7.53
C GLU A 15 -14.27 24.08 -8.45
N GLU A 16 -13.77 23.32 -9.43
CA GLU A 16 -14.61 22.54 -10.36
C GLU A 16 -15.32 21.41 -9.63
N VAL A 17 -14.64 20.72 -8.70
CA VAL A 17 -15.27 19.69 -7.87
C VAL A 17 -16.33 20.30 -6.97
N TYR A 18 -16.05 21.42 -6.30
CA TYR A 18 -17.03 22.10 -5.44
C TYR A 18 -18.28 22.54 -6.22
N ALA A 19 -18.17 22.90 -7.50
CA ALA A 19 -19.33 23.24 -8.32
C ALA A 19 -20.32 22.07 -8.50
N PHE A 20 -19.86 20.82 -8.36
CA PHE A 20 -20.70 19.62 -8.42
C PHE A 20 -21.19 19.14 -7.04
N LEU A 21 -20.64 19.67 -5.94
CA LEU A 21 -20.97 19.23 -4.59
C LEU A 21 -21.98 20.17 -3.92
N GLN A 22 -22.94 19.59 -3.22
CA GLN A 22 -23.88 20.38 -2.41
C GLN A 22 -23.23 20.76 -1.07
N PRO A 23 -23.16 22.06 -0.72
CA PRO A 23 -22.61 22.50 0.57
C PRO A 23 -23.34 21.89 1.77
N GLY A 24 -22.59 21.53 2.81
CA GLY A 24 -23.12 20.93 4.05
C GLY A 24 -23.46 19.44 3.95
N THR A 25 -23.15 18.80 2.82
CA THR A 25 -23.20 17.33 2.71
C THR A 25 -21.90 16.70 3.22
N GLU A 26 -21.99 15.44 3.66
CA GLU A 26 -20.81 14.68 4.12
C GLU A 26 -19.71 14.60 3.05
N ILE A 27 -20.08 14.52 1.77
CA ILE A 27 -19.13 14.47 0.66
C ILE A 27 -18.41 15.80 0.50
N TYR A 28 -19.14 16.92 0.60
CA TYR A 28 -18.56 18.27 0.58
C TYR A 28 -17.55 18.44 1.71
N ASP A 29 -17.93 18.09 2.94
CA ASP A 29 -17.09 18.24 4.12
C ASP A 29 -15.87 17.32 4.07
N SER A 30 -16.05 16.09 3.60
CA SER A 30 -14.96 15.12 3.42
C SER A 30 -13.96 15.58 2.37
N TYR A 31 -14.44 16.15 1.26
CA TYR A 31 -13.58 16.70 0.21
C TYR A 31 -12.80 17.92 0.72
N ALA A 32 -13.46 18.84 1.41
CA ALA A 32 -12.82 20.00 2.02
C ALA A 32 -11.74 19.60 3.03
N ARG A 33 -12.04 18.61 3.89
CA ARG A 33 -11.07 18.05 4.83
C ARG A 33 -9.88 17.41 4.12
N ALA A 34 -10.11 16.67 3.02
CA ALA A 34 -9.04 16.05 2.25
C ALA A 34 -8.10 17.08 1.62
N LEU A 35 -8.65 18.17 1.05
CA LEU A 35 -7.85 19.27 0.51
C LEU A 35 -7.01 19.94 1.60
N PHE A 36 -7.61 20.20 2.77
CA PHE A 36 -6.89 20.80 3.89
C PHE A 36 -5.76 19.89 4.42
N ILE A 37 -6.02 18.59 4.57
CA ILE A 37 -4.99 17.62 4.97
C ILE A 37 -3.86 17.59 3.93
N ARG A 38 -4.19 17.60 2.63
CA ARG A 38 -3.20 17.63 1.56
C ARG A 38 -2.35 18.90 1.59
N PHE A 39 -2.95 20.04 1.90
CA PHE A 39 -2.22 21.29 2.12
C PHE A 39 -1.25 21.17 3.30
N LEU A 40 -1.73 20.65 4.43
CA LEU A 40 -0.89 20.43 5.62
C LEU A 40 0.25 19.45 5.35
N GLN A 41 0.02 18.36 4.61
CA GLN A 41 1.04 17.39 4.21
C GLN A 41 2.21 18.02 3.44
N ASN A 42 2.00 19.15 2.79
CA ASN A 42 3.05 19.91 2.09
C ASN A 42 3.68 21.02 2.93
N SER A 43 3.20 21.24 4.16
CA SER A 43 3.75 22.24 5.07
C SER A 43 4.97 21.68 5.81
N PRO A 44 6.06 22.46 5.92
CA PRO A 44 7.20 22.06 6.73
C PRO A 44 6.78 21.80 8.19
N GLY A 45 7.27 20.71 8.76
CA GLY A 45 6.96 20.31 10.14
C GLY A 45 5.66 19.53 10.32
N TYR A 46 4.84 19.34 9.26
CA TYR A 46 3.70 18.45 9.36
C TYR A 46 4.14 16.98 9.45
N SER A 47 3.47 16.22 10.31
CA SER A 47 3.69 14.79 10.49
C SER A 47 2.39 14.13 10.92
N GLU A 48 2.08 12.95 10.38
CA GLU A 48 0.96 12.13 10.83
C GLU A 48 1.46 11.07 11.83
N CYS A 49 0.70 10.86 12.90
CA CYS A 49 0.99 9.81 13.87
C CYS A 49 0.66 8.43 13.27
N LEU A 50 1.66 7.57 13.14
CA LEU A 50 1.51 6.22 12.56
C LEU A 50 0.69 5.25 13.41
N HIS A 51 0.36 5.64 14.64
CA HIS A 51 -0.39 4.78 15.56
C HIS A 51 -1.88 5.13 15.65
N CYS A 52 -2.26 6.38 15.35
CA CYS A 52 -3.64 6.83 15.49
C CYS A 52 -4.13 7.71 14.33
N GLY A 53 -3.29 8.03 13.34
CA GLY A 53 -3.64 8.84 12.17
C GLY A 53 -3.88 10.32 12.46
N GLN A 54 -3.55 10.81 13.66
CA GLN A 54 -3.67 12.25 13.92
C GLN A 54 -2.52 13.02 13.32
N GLY A 55 -2.84 14.07 12.55
CA GLY A 55 -1.89 15.04 12.03
C GLY A 55 -1.43 16.02 13.10
N HIS A 56 -0.13 16.32 13.11
CA HIS A 56 0.51 17.27 13.99
C HIS A 56 1.40 18.21 13.18
N LEU A 57 1.51 19.46 13.61
CA LEU A 57 2.41 20.45 13.04
C LEU A 57 3.47 20.80 14.10
N TYR A 58 4.73 20.48 13.81
CA TYR A 58 5.87 20.76 14.68
C TYR A 58 6.63 22.00 14.18
N ASP A 59 7.15 22.81 15.10
CA ASP A 59 7.92 24.01 14.74
C ASP A 59 9.23 23.61 14.03
N HIS A 60 9.44 24.14 12.82
CA HIS A 60 10.46 23.66 11.89
C HIS A 60 11.94 23.89 12.29
N PRO A 61 12.33 24.81 13.21
CA PRO A 61 13.71 24.82 13.72
C PRO A 61 13.93 23.88 14.93
N CYS A 62 12.88 23.28 15.50
CA CYS A 62 12.92 22.49 16.74
C CYS A 62 12.53 21.00 16.57
N SER A 63 12.48 20.49 15.33
CA SER A 63 12.01 19.11 15.13
C SER A 63 13.09 18.08 15.48
N ASP A 64 13.16 17.71 16.75
CA ASP A 64 13.84 16.48 17.17
C ASP A 64 13.36 15.29 16.31
N ALA A 65 14.28 14.39 15.97
CA ALA A 65 13.93 13.18 15.25
C ALA A 65 12.91 12.33 16.03
N LYS A 66 12.90 12.41 17.36
CA LYS A 66 11.93 11.72 18.22
C LYS A 66 10.68 12.57 18.40
N ARG A 67 9.64 12.32 17.61
CA ARG A 67 8.36 13.03 17.69
C ARG A 67 7.36 12.27 18.56
N ARG A 68 6.78 12.93 19.57
CA ARG A 68 5.68 12.40 20.38
C ARG A 68 4.34 12.78 19.77
N CYS A 69 3.42 11.83 19.68
CA CYS A 69 2.02 12.13 19.36
C CYS A 69 1.40 13.04 20.42
N LEU A 70 0.73 14.12 20.00
CA LEU A 70 0.11 15.10 20.90
C LEU A 70 -1.30 14.67 21.37
N ASN A 71 -1.81 13.56 20.86
CA ASN A 71 -3.04 12.95 21.36
C ASN A 71 -2.78 12.30 22.73
N ASP A 72 -3.48 12.78 23.76
CA ASP A 72 -3.38 12.27 25.13
C ASP A 72 -3.63 10.77 25.27
N LYS A 73 -4.44 10.17 24.38
CA LYS A 73 -4.70 8.72 24.39
C LYS A 73 -3.62 7.90 23.71
N CYS A 74 -2.81 8.52 22.84
CA CYS A 74 -1.82 7.80 22.04
C CYS A 74 -0.42 7.98 22.61
N GLN A 75 0.09 9.22 22.64
CA GLN A 75 1.41 9.61 23.18
C GLN A 75 2.62 8.75 22.73
N LYS A 76 2.47 7.91 21.70
CA LYS A 76 3.55 7.09 21.13
C LYS A 76 4.53 7.94 20.32
N TYR A 77 5.71 7.39 20.07
CA TYR A 77 6.80 8.07 19.39
C TYR A 77 7.00 7.58 17.96
N THR A 78 7.36 8.51 17.08
CA THR A 78 7.64 8.27 15.66
C THR A 78 8.96 8.96 15.31
N CYS A 79 9.76 8.32 14.47
CA CYS A 79 10.94 8.95 13.88
C CYS A 79 10.48 9.97 12.82
N GLY A 80 10.75 11.25 13.05
CA GLY A 80 10.41 12.34 12.15
C GLY A 80 11.25 12.42 10.87
N VAL A 81 12.36 11.68 10.82
CA VAL A 81 13.26 11.58 9.65
C VAL A 81 12.79 10.47 8.71
N HIS A 82 12.49 9.29 9.25
CA HIS A 82 12.13 8.09 8.47
C HIS A 82 10.62 7.84 8.35
N ASN A 83 9.81 8.54 9.15
CA ASN A 83 8.37 8.34 9.23
C ASN A 83 7.97 6.88 9.54
N ILE A 84 8.57 6.33 10.61
CA ILE A 84 8.32 4.98 11.15
C ILE A 84 8.16 5.03 12.69
N PRO A 85 7.66 3.97 13.36
CA PRO A 85 7.73 3.89 14.81
C PRO A 85 9.15 4.14 15.33
N TRP A 86 9.27 4.85 16.47
CA TRP A 86 10.57 5.24 17.00
C TRP A 86 11.49 4.04 17.24
N HIS A 87 12.70 4.09 16.68
CA HIS A 87 13.76 3.10 16.86
C HIS A 87 14.54 3.39 18.15
N GLU A 88 14.02 2.93 19.29
CA GLU A 88 14.62 3.18 20.60
C GLU A 88 16.04 2.60 20.69
N GLY A 89 16.98 3.39 21.24
CA GLY A 89 18.36 2.97 21.43
C GLY A 89 19.25 3.06 20.19
N GLN A 90 18.74 3.55 19.06
CA GLN A 90 19.52 3.77 17.83
C GLN A 90 19.34 5.18 17.29
N SER A 91 20.41 5.76 16.77
CA SER A 91 20.36 6.95 15.93
C SER A 91 19.77 6.62 14.55
N CYS A 92 19.27 7.63 13.82
CA CYS A 92 18.77 7.42 12.47
C CYS A 92 19.82 6.80 11.53
N GLN A 93 21.10 7.16 11.70
CA GLN A 93 22.21 6.63 10.90
C GLN A 93 22.47 5.14 11.18
N GLU A 94 22.42 4.72 12.45
CA GLU A 94 22.57 3.32 12.83
C GLU A 94 21.39 2.49 12.32
N TYR A 95 20.16 3.02 12.42
CA TYR A 95 18.97 2.38 11.87
C TYR A 95 19.06 2.20 10.35
N ASP A 96 19.54 3.20 9.61
CA ASP A 96 19.75 3.10 8.16
C ASP A 96 20.79 2.03 7.81
N ALA A 97 21.87 1.94 8.57
CA ALA A 97 22.91 0.93 8.37
C ALA A 97 22.37 -0.49 8.60
N ASP A 98 21.57 -0.71 9.65
CA ASP A 98 20.99 -2.02 9.94
C ASP A 98 19.91 -2.42 8.93
N THR A 99 19.00 -1.50 8.60
CA THR A 99 17.95 -1.80 7.61
C THR A 99 18.49 -2.00 6.20
N SER A 100 19.63 -1.40 5.85
CA SER A 100 20.29 -1.69 4.57
C SER A 100 20.75 -3.15 4.49
N ARG A 101 21.30 -3.70 5.57
CA ARG A 101 21.71 -5.11 5.67
C ARG A 101 20.50 -6.05 5.59
N ASP A 102 19.40 -5.68 6.23
CA ASP A 102 18.16 -6.47 6.16
C ASP A 102 17.54 -6.43 4.75
N LYS A 103 17.58 -5.27 4.07
CA LYS A 103 17.14 -5.17 2.67
C LYS A 103 17.97 -6.05 1.75
N ASP A 104 19.28 -6.10 1.94
CA ASP A 104 20.17 -6.97 1.16
C ASP A 104 19.82 -8.45 1.39
N LYS A 105 19.62 -8.84 2.66
CA LYS A 105 19.20 -10.20 3.02
C LYS A 105 17.84 -10.55 2.41
N HIS A 106 16.83 -9.69 2.56
CA HIS A 106 15.51 -9.91 1.96
C HIS A 106 15.56 -9.97 0.45
N THR A 107 16.42 -9.18 -0.19
CA THR A 107 16.61 -9.23 -1.65
C THR A 107 17.17 -10.59 -2.08
N ILE A 108 18.15 -11.11 -1.33
CA ILE A 108 18.72 -12.44 -1.56
C ILE A 108 17.66 -13.53 -1.32
N ASP A 109 16.98 -13.50 -0.18
CA ASP A 109 15.95 -14.48 0.18
C ASP A 109 14.79 -14.49 -0.83
N ASN A 110 14.34 -13.31 -1.26
CA ASN A 110 13.30 -13.18 -2.30
C ASN A 110 13.78 -13.76 -3.64
N LYS A 111 15.03 -13.50 -4.02
CA LYS A 111 15.61 -14.08 -5.25
C LYS A 111 15.66 -15.60 -5.19
N LEU A 112 16.11 -16.16 -4.06
CA LEU A 112 16.15 -17.61 -3.84
C LEU A 112 14.75 -18.23 -3.83
N SER A 113 13.79 -17.57 -3.16
CA SER A 113 12.38 -17.97 -3.16
C SER A 113 11.81 -17.99 -4.59
N MET A 114 12.04 -16.93 -5.37
CA MET A 114 11.60 -16.85 -6.77
C MET A 114 12.22 -17.96 -7.64
N GLN A 115 13.49 -18.29 -7.44
CA GLN A 115 14.14 -19.41 -8.14
C GLN A 115 13.50 -20.75 -7.78
N ARG A 116 13.20 -20.99 -6.50
CA ARG A 116 12.52 -22.20 -6.06
C ARG A 116 11.12 -22.30 -6.67
N ILE A 117 10.35 -21.21 -6.63
CA ILE A 117 9.02 -21.14 -7.25
C ILE A 117 9.13 -21.50 -8.74
N GLN A 118 10.08 -20.92 -9.47
CA GLN A 118 10.27 -21.20 -10.90
C GLN A 118 10.67 -22.65 -11.20
N GLY A 119 11.51 -23.26 -10.36
CA GLY A 119 11.96 -24.64 -10.55
C GLY A 119 10.91 -25.70 -10.19
N GLU A 120 10.09 -25.42 -9.17
CA GLU A 120 9.15 -26.40 -8.60
C GLU A 120 7.69 -26.20 -9.06
N SER A 121 7.33 -25.03 -9.57
CA SER A 121 5.98 -24.75 -10.07
C SER A 121 5.89 -24.87 -11.59
N LYS A 122 4.69 -25.20 -12.08
CA LYS A 122 4.36 -25.22 -13.50
C LYS A 122 3.09 -24.40 -13.73
N ALA A 123 2.88 -23.87 -14.92
CA ALA A 123 1.64 -23.18 -15.25
C ALA A 123 0.53 -24.20 -15.55
N CYS A 124 -0.67 -23.99 -15.00
CA CYS A 124 -1.85 -24.74 -15.41
C CYS A 124 -2.15 -24.45 -16.89
N PRO A 125 -2.29 -25.45 -17.76
CA PRO A 125 -2.54 -25.22 -19.19
C PRO A 125 -3.90 -24.57 -19.49
N GLY A 126 -4.86 -24.65 -18.57
CA GLY A 126 -6.18 -24.02 -18.73
C GLY A 126 -6.22 -22.56 -18.30
N CYS A 127 -5.80 -22.26 -17.06
CA CYS A 127 -5.94 -20.93 -16.47
C CYS A 127 -4.62 -20.16 -16.29
N HIS A 128 -3.49 -20.77 -16.65
CA HIS A 128 -2.12 -20.20 -16.59
C HIS A 128 -1.62 -19.79 -15.20
N LYS A 129 -2.34 -20.13 -14.13
CA LYS A 129 -1.83 -19.94 -12.76
C LYS A 129 -0.68 -20.92 -12.47
N MET A 130 0.34 -20.44 -11.76
CA MET A 130 1.44 -21.28 -11.29
C MET A 130 0.93 -22.20 -10.18
N ILE A 131 1.17 -23.50 -10.33
CA ILE A 131 0.76 -24.55 -9.40
C ILE A 131 1.98 -25.34 -8.92
N PHE A 132 1.98 -25.74 -7.65
CA PHE A 132 2.94 -26.67 -7.07
C PHE A 132 2.33 -28.07 -7.01
N ARG A 133 3.16 -29.11 -7.18
CA ARG A 133 2.74 -30.48 -6.90
C ARG A 133 2.48 -30.60 -5.38
N GLN A 134 1.28 -31.02 -4.99
CA GLN A 134 0.97 -31.30 -3.58
C GLN A 134 1.36 -32.75 -3.27
N GLY A 135 2.23 -32.92 -2.27
CA GLY A 135 2.62 -34.20 -1.68
C GLY A 135 3.28 -33.90 -0.32
N ASP A 136 2.72 -34.48 0.74
CA ASP A 136 3.02 -34.20 2.14
C ASP A 136 4.24 -34.97 2.68
N ASP A 137 4.79 -35.90 1.90
CA ASP A 137 5.85 -36.82 2.35
C ASP A 137 6.91 -37.16 1.29
N GLY A 138 6.92 -36.46 0.15
CA GLY A 138 7.88 -36.75 -0.92
C GLY A 138 7.63 -38.08 -1.65
N TYR A 139 6.46 -38.71 -1.50
CA TYR A 139 6.05 -39.80 -2.39
C TYR A 139 5.47 -39.26 -3.70
N ASP A 140 6.34 -39.31 -4.72
CA ASP A 140 6.01 -39.32 -6.14
C ASP A 140 4.94 -40.39 -6.44
N GLY A 141 3.78 -39.99 -6.98
CA GLY A 141 2.82 -40.99 -7.43
C GLY A 141 1.61 -40.47 -8.18
N CYS A 142 1.13 -39.26 -7.91
CA CYS A 142 -0.01 -38.69 -8.63
C CYS A 142 0.43 -37.58 -9.58
N GLU A 143 0.49 -37.88 -10.87
CA GLU A 143 0.72 -36.89 -11.93
C GLU A 143 -0.57 -36.15 -12.35
N HIS A 144 -1.72 -36.61 -11.86
CA HIS A 144 -3.02 -36.03 -12.19
C HIS A 144 -3.29 -34.81 -11.31
N MET A 145 -3.11 -33.62 -11.90
CA MET A 145 -3.44 -32.34 -11.26
C MET A 145 -4.80 -31.83 -11.75
N THR A 146 -5.68 -31.47 -10.81
CA THR A 146 -7.00 -30.88 -11.11
C THR A 146 -6.98 -29.38 -10.84
N CYS A 147 -7.45 -28.58 -11.80
CA CYS A 147 -7.59 -27.14 -11.63
C CYS A 147 -8.90 -26.79 -10.91
N GLU A 148 -8.83 -26.18 -9.73
CA GLU A 148 -10.01 -25.68 -9.00
C GLU A 148 -10.48 -24.29 -9.47
N PHE A 149 -9.69 -23.63 -10.32
CA PHE A 149 -10.08 -22.36 -10.89
C PHE A 149 -11.12 -22.58 -12.00
N THR A 150 -12.37 -22.74 -11.59
CA THR A 150 -13.51 -22.66 -12.49
C THR A 150 -13.70 -21.19 -12.88
N LEU A 151 -13.48 -20.87 -14.15
CA LEU A 151 -14.01 -19.65 -14.73
C LEU A 151 -15.54 -19.78 -14.67
N GLN A 152 -16.16 -19.30 -13.60
CA GLN A 152 -17.59 -18.99 -13.57
C GLN A 152 -17.82 -17.77 -14.45
N LEU A 153 -17.68 -17.95 -15.76
CA LEU A 153 -18.33 -17.13 -16.78
C LEU A 153 -19.42 -18.00 -17.40
N ALA A 154 -20.39 -18.41 -16.58
CA ALA A 154 -21.70 -18.77 -17.08
C ALA A 154 -22.47 -17.46 -17.24
N THR A 155 -22.68 -17.11 -18.49
CA THR A 155 -23.39 -15.95 -19.00
C THR A 155 -24.75 -15.77 -18.32
N SER A 156 -24.95 -14.54 -17.84
CA SER A 156 -26.19 -13.76 -17.91
C SER A 156 -27.28 -14.23 -18.89
N TRP A 157 -28.52 -14.27 -18.38
CA TRP A 157 -29.78 -13.85 -19.00
C TRP A 157 -30.20 -14.49 -20.35
N GLU A 158 -31.18 -15.41 -20.30
CA GLU A 158 -32.22 -15.49 -21.33
C GLU A 158 -33.58 -15.19 -20.67
N GLU A 159 -34.22 -14.15 -21.21
CA GLU A 159 -35.52 -13.61 -20.85
C GLU A 159 -36.63 -14.63 -21.16
N GLY A 160 -37.63 -14.71 -20.27
CA GLY A 160 -38.94 -15.30 -20.53
C GLY A 160 -40.02 -14.28 -20.21
#